data_AF-A0A3A0DAD0-F1
#
_entry.id   AF-A0A3A0DAD0-F1
#
_cell.length_a   1.000
_cell.length_b   1.000
_cell.length_c   1.000
_cell.angle_alpha   90.00
_cell.angle_beta   90.00
_cell.angle_gamma   90.00
#
_symmetry.space_group_name_H-M   'P 1'
#
loop_
_entity.id
_entity.type
_entity.pdbx_description
1 polymer ?
#
loop_
_entity_poly.entity_id
_entity_poly.type
_entity_poly.pdbx_seq_one_letter_code
_entity_poly.pdbx_strand_id
1 'polypeptide(L)'
;MAVDPYAPCPCGSGKKLKFCCSDLVGDIEKITKLVDGDQPHAALKHVTQLLEKEPNRTSLLDIRAMLELSLEEFDAAEQTIARLLKVDPESPSAHAEAAILAAARKRTDEAVAKLQDALERSSNDMQERVFEAIGAVGHSLLIDGDVVAARAHLTLYASVAPAGDERALELLLQLNLQSGLPLLLRDNLRLQDPPEKFAEANKTTFREGNRLAHGGLWRRAEAEYAKLLNEANPQPPVVYNLALVRGWLGDAEQFAAGLHRYARLSVPWDDAVEAEALAQLTDPTVKEPQLATVRLEYSLSNEDTAAERLASDKRIDRYELDPQSLDEDEVTRPRSTYLLLDRPIPAADADLGIDDVPNTLAFLSLYGKRTDRDAQLTVTTNRDQRFDEAKSLVREILGDVLGECSAEDVLVEKSLAGAALTWRWRLP
;
A
#
# COMPACT_ATOMS: atom_id res chain seq x y z
N MET A 1 -0.04 -19.18 41.18
CA MET A 1 0.12 -18.44 42.47
C MET A 1 -1.26 -18.09 43.03
N ALA A 2 -1.39 -17.58 44.25
CA ALA A 2 -2.67 -17.00 44.71
C ALA A 2 -2.93 -15.71 43.91
N VAL A 3 -4.17 -15.49 43.46
CA VAL A 3 -4.50 -14.26 42.71
C VAL A 3 -4.56 -13.11 43.71
N ASP A 4 -3.79 -12.06 43.48
CA ASP A 4 -3.84 -10.87 44.34
C ASP A 4 -5.22 -10.20 44.22
N PRO A 5 -6.03 -10.13 45.31
CA PRO A 5 -7.34 -9.49 45.26
C PRO A 5 -7.29 -8.00 44.89
N TYR A 6 -6.11 -7.36 44.97
CA TYR A 6 -5.91 -5.97 44.58
C TYR A 6 -5.33 -5.80 43.16
N ALA A 7 -5.04 -6.89 42.45
CA ALA A 7 -4.72 -6.84 41.02
C ALA A 7 -5.94 -6.37 40.21
N PRO A 8 -5.73 -5.84 38.99
CA PRO A 8 -6.81 -5.60 38.04
C PRO A 8 -7.68 -6.85 37.88
N CYS A 9 -9.00 -6.67 37.85
CA CYS A 9 -9.91 -7.78 37.60
C CYS A 9 -9.64 -8.33 36.20
N PRO A 10 -9.44 -9.65 36.04
CA PRO A 10 -9.21 -10.26 34.73
C PRO A 10 -10.46 -10.23 33.84
N CYS A 11 -11.58 -9.73 34.37
CA CYS A 11 -12.84 -9.53 33.69
C CYS A 11 -12.91 -8.28 32.79
N GLY A 12 -11.79 -7.59 32.56
CA GLY A 12 -11.74 -6.40 31.71
C GLY A 12 -12.51 -5.18 32.24
N SER A 13 -12.94 -5.16 33.51
CA SER A 13 -13.76 -4.05 34.05
C SER A 13 -12.95 -2.78 34.40
N GLY A 14 -11.62 -2.85 34.36
CA GLY A 14 -10.72 -1.80 34.84
C GLY A 14 -10.70 -1.60 36.36
N LYS A 15 -11.51 -2.34 37.13
CA LYS A 15 -11.56 -2.30 38.60
C LYS A 15 -10.67 -3.39 39.19
N LYS A 16 -10.22 -3.22 40.44
CA LYS A 16 -9.51 -4.30 41.16
C LYS A 16 -10.45 -5.48 41.42
N LEU A 17 -9.90 -6.70 41.41
CA LEU A 17 -10.66 -7.95 41.55
C LEU A 17 -11.60 -7.92 42.78
N LYS A 18 -11.10 -7.50 43.95
CA LYS A 18 -11.85 -7.37 45.20
C LYS A 18 -13.05 -6.41 45.12
N PHE A 19 -13.02 -5.43 44.21
CA PHE A 19 -14.10 -4.44 44.06
C PHE A 19 -15.00 -4.69 42.84
N CYS A 20 -14.71 -5.73 42.06
CA CYS A 20 -15.48 -6.06 40.86
C CYS A 20 -16.10 -7.46 40.89
N CYS A 21 -15.31 -8.48 41.23
CA CYS A 21 -15.72 -9.88 41.18
C CYS A 21 -15.23 -10.60 42.44
N SER A 22 -15.49 -9.99 43.61
CA SER A 22 -15.10 -10.55 44.92
C SER A 22 -15.70 -11.92 45.18
N ASP A 23 -16.88 -12.19 44.62
CA ASP A 23 -17.61 -13.45 44.64
C ASP A 23 -16.94 -14.54 43.80
N LEU A 24 -16.19 -14.17 42.76
CA LEU A 24 -15.56 -15.10 41.81
C LEU A 24 -14.06 -15.30 42.05
N VAL A 25 -13.48 -14.77 43.14
CA VAL A 25 -12.03 -14.84 43.38
C VAL A 25 -11.50 -16.28 43.30
N GLY A 26 -12.16 -17.23 43.97
CA GLY A 26 -11.75 -18.63 43.95
C GLY A 26 -11.93 -19.31 42.58
N ASP A 27 -12.97 -18.93 41.84
CA ASP A 27 -13.21 -19.43 40.48
C ASP A 27 -12.18 -18.89 39.50
N ILE A 28 -11.87 -17.59 39.59
CA ILE A 28 -10.83 -16.94 38.79
C ILE A 28 -9.46 -17.55 39.10
N GLU A 29 -9.11 -17.77 40.37
CA GLU A 29 -7.88 -18.48 40.75
C GLU A 29 -7.79 -19.88 40.12
N LYS A 30 -8.91 -20.60 40.07
CA LYS A 30 -8.96 -21.92 39.45
C LYS A 30 -8.81 -21.83 37.94
N ILE A 31 -9.48 -20.88 37.29
CA ILE A 31 -9.38 -20.63 35.85
C ILE A 31 -7.94 -20.30 35.48
N THR A 32 -7.31 -19.35 36.18
CA THR A 32 -5.90 -18.99 35.96
C THR A 32 -4.97 -20.20 36.11
N LYS A 33 -5.14 -21.03 37.16
CA LYS A 33 -4.35 -22.26 37.33
C LYS A 33 -4.54 -23.27 36.20
N LEU A 34 -5.74 -23.38 35.64
CA LEU A 34 -6.01 -24.27 34.52
C LEU A 34 -5.35 -23.75 33.23
N VAL A 35 -5.40 -22.44 32.98
CA VAL A 35 -4.72 -21.81 31.85
C VAL A 35 -3.20 -21.94 31.98
N ASP A 36 -2.63 -21.57 33.12
CA ASP A 36 -1.20 -21.72 33.43
C ASP A 36 -0.72 -23.18 33.33
N GLY A 37 -1.62 -24.12 33.59
CA GLY A 37 -1.39 -25.57 33.52
C GLY A 37 -1.66 -26.20 32.15
N ASP A 38 -1.74 -25.39 31.09
CA ASP A 38 -1.98 -25.79 29.70
C ASP A 38 -3.28 -26.61 29.53
N GLN A 39 -4.33 -26.23 30.26
CA GLN A 39 -5.65 -26.86 30.24
C GLN A 39 -6.78 -25.87 29.90
N PRO A 40 -6.70 -25.13 28.78
CA PRO A 40 -7.70 -24.11 28.39
C PRO A 40 -9.10 -24.71 28.18
N HIS A 41 -9.21 -25.94 27.68
CA HIS A 41 -10.50 -26.65 27.55
C HIS A 41 -11.17 -26.91 28.91
N ALA A 42 -10.39 -27.25 29.94
CA ALA A 42 -10.91 -27.46 31.29
C ALA A 42 -11.34 -26.13 31.93
N ALA A 43 -10.60 -25.06 31.67
CA ALA A 43 -10.97 -23.71 32.07
C ALA A 43 -12.30 -23.29 31.41
N LEU A 44 -12.44 -23.49 30.10
CA LEU A 44 -13.66 -23.17 29.34
C LEU A 44 -14.87 -23.95 29.86
N LYS A 45 -14.69 -25.25 30.17
CA LYS A 45 -15.74 -26.06 30.80
C LYS A 45 -16.15 -25.51 32.17
N HIS A 46 -15.19 -25.11 33.00
CA HIS A 46 -15.47 -24.52 34.32
C HIS A 46 -16.24 -23.20 34.18
N VAL A 47 -15.82 -22.31 33.28
CA VAL A 47 -16.50 -21.02 33.02
C VAL A 47 -17.92 -21.25 32.48
N THR A 48 -18.12 -22.22 31.59
CA THR A 48 -19.44 -22.57 31.05
C THR A 48 -20.40 -23.00 32.16
N GLN A 49 -19.94 -23.82 33.12
CA GLN A 49 -20.75 -24.22 34.28
C GLN A 49 -21.14 -23.06 35.19
N LEU A 50 -20.27 -22.05 35.32
CA LEU A 50 -20.61 -20.84 36.08
C LEU A 50 -21.66 -20.00 35.34
N LEU A 51 -21.56 -19.89 34.01
CA LEU A 51 -22.53 -19.21 33.16
C LEU A 51 -23.91 -19.89 33.13
N GLU A 52 -24.03 -21.18 33.43
CA GLU A 52 -25.34 -21.82 33.62
C GLU A 52 -26.11 -21.20 34.80
N LYS A 53 -25.40 -20.74 35.83
CA LYS A 53 -25.97 -20.10 37.02
C LYS A 53 -26.13 -18.60 36.87
N GLU A 54 -25.15 -17.95 36.22
CA GLU A 54 -25.15 -16.51 35.98
C GLU A 54 -24.96 -16.18 34.49
N PRO A 55 -26.00 -16.38 33.65
CA PRO A 55 -25.82 -16.38 32.18
C PRO A 55 -25.36 -15.06 31.56
N ASN A 56 -25.61 -13.94 32.24
CA ASN A 56 -25.26 -12.60 31.76
C ASN A 56 -24.15 -11.96 32.61
N ARG A 57 -23.38 -12.75 33.34
CA ARG A 57 -22.26 -12.23 34.12
C ARG A 57 -21.13 -11.81 33.18
N THR A 58 -20.96 -10.50 33.00
CA THR A 58 -19.99 -9.91 32.05
C THR A 58 -18.58 -10.47 32.24
N SER A 59 -18.13 -10.59 33.49
CA SER A 59 -16.82 -11.14 33.82
C SER A 59 -16.59 -12.58 33.36
N LEU A 60 -17.64 -13.40 33.33
CA LEU A 60 -17.55 -14.79 32.88
C LEU A 60 -17.70 -14.90 31.36
N LEU A 61 -18.49 -14.01 30.74
CA LEU A 61 -18.61 -13.93 29.29
C LEU A 61 -17.29 -13.48 28.65
N ASP A 62 -16.62 -12.50 29.24
CA ASP A 62 -15.28 -12.01 28.84
C ASP A 62 -14.25 -13.14 28.91
N ILE A 63 -14.07 -13.78 30.08
CA ILE A 63 -13.16 -14.94 30.22
C ILE A 63 -13.50 -16.07 29.24
N ARG A 64 -14.79 -16.29 28.96
CA ARG A 64 -15.22 -17.31 28.00
C ARG A 64 -14.79 -16.96 26.57
N ALA A 65 -15.08 -15.75 26.11
CA ALA A 65 -14.72 -15.29 24.77
C ALA A 65 -13.20 -15.36 24.56
N MET A 66 -12.44 -14.90 25.55
CA MET A 66 -10.98 -15.02 25.61
C MET A 66 -10.48 -16.46 25.44
N LEU A 67 -11.05 -17.41 26.17
CA LEU A 67 -10.70 -18.83 26.05
C LEU A 67 -11.10 -19.39 24.68
N GLU A 68 -12.29 -19.06 24.19
CA GLU A 68 -12.76 -19.48 22.86
C GLU A 68 -11.83 -18.94 21.75
N LEU A 69 -11.37 -17.70 21.83
CA LEU A 69 -10.38 -17.12 20.91
C LEU A 69 -9.03 -17.85 20.99
N SER A 70 -8.53 -18.14 22.20
CA SER A 70 -7.26 -18.87 22.38
C SER A 70 -7.30 -20.31 21.87
N LEU A 71 -8.50 -20.90 21.81
CA LEU A 71 -8.76 -22.24 21.30
C LEU A 71 -9.13 -22.23 19.80
N GLU A 72 -9.11 -21.06 19.15
CA GLU A 72 -9.52 -20.86 17.76
C GLU A 72 -10.99 -21.26 17.47
N GLU A 73 -11.83 -21.30 18.49
CA GLU A 73 -13.28 -21.58 18.41
C GLU A 73 -14.05 -20.31 18.00
N PHE A 74 -13.71 -19.76 16.82
CA PHE A 74 -14.13 -18.43 16.39
C PHE A 74 -15.66 -18.24 16.31
N ASP A 75 -16.40 -19.26 15.91
CA ASP A 75 -17.87 -19.19 15.82
C ASP A 75 -18.51 -19.12 17.22
N ALA A 76 -17.92 -19.78 18.21
CA ALA A 76 -18.37 -19.72 19.59
C ALA A 76 -17.99 -18.37 20.22
N ALA A 77 -16.75 -17.92 19.99
CA ALA A 77 -16.25 -16.61 20.41
C ALA A 77 -17.15 -15.49 19.90
N GLU A 78 -17.53 -15.50 18.61
CA GLU A 78 -18.42 -14.51 18.01
C GLU A 78 -19.77 -14.40 18.74
N GLN A 79 -20.36 -15.55 19.10
CA GLN A 79 -21.62 -15.59 19.84
C GLN A 79 -21.46 -15.05 21.27
N THR A 80 -20.38 -15.42 21.95
CA THR A 80 -20.08 -14.96 23.30
C THR A 80 -19.80 -13.46 23.32
N ILE A 81 -18.99 -12.94 22.40
CA ILE A 81 -18.65 -11.52 22.25
C ILE A 81 -19.91 -10.71 21.92
N ALA A 82 -20.74 -11.17 20.98
CA ALA A 82 -22.01 -10.51 20.64
C ALA A 82 -22.95 -10.44 21.85
N ARG A 83 -22.98 -11.49 22.68
CA ARG A 83 -23.75 -11.48 23.93
C ARG A 83 -23.14 -10.52 24.95
N LEU A 84 -21.83 -10.49 25.10
CA LEU A 84 -21.13 -9.59 26.01
C LEU A 84 -21.40 -8.13 25.65
N LEU A 85 -21.25 -7.75 24.38
CA LEU A 85 -21.57 -6.42 23.86
C LEU A 85 -23.05 -6.03 24.03
N LYS A 86 -23.96 -7.01 24.04
CA LYS A 86 -25.38 -6.76 24.33
C LYS A 86 -25.63 -6.45 25.81
N VAL A 87 -24.89 -7.09 26.71
CA VAL A 87 -25.04 -6.90 28.16
C VAL A 87 -24.28 -5.67 28.65
N ASP A 88 -23.09 -5.43 28.08
CA ASP A 88 -22.23 -4.30 28.39
C ASP A 88 -21.66 -3.68 27.09
N PRO A 89 -22.44 -2.79 26.44
CA PRO A 89 -22.02 -2.13 25.19
C PRO A 89 -20.78 -1.25 25.31
N GLU A 90 -20.45 -0.82 26.52
CA GLU A 90 -19.36 0.09 26.82
C GLU A 90 -18.11 -0.63 27.32
N SER A 91 -18.11 -1.97 27.34
CA SER A 91 -16.95 -2.79 27.73
C SER A 91 -15.81 -2.62 26.72
N PRO A 92 -14.65 -2.03 27.12
CA PRO A 92 -13.49 -1.91 26.23
C PRO A 92 -12.95 -3.29 25.84
N SER A 93 -12.96 -4.24 26.78
CA SER A 93 -12.53 -5.61 26.58
C SER A 93 -13.36 -6.33 25.52
N ALA A 94 -14.69 -6.16 25.53
CA ALA A 94 -15.57 -6.80 24.54
C ALA A 94 -15.31 -6.29 23.11
N HIS A 95 -15.03 -4.99 22.95
CA HIS A 95 -14.64 -4.42 21.66
C HIS A 95 -13.23 -4.89 21.24
N ALA A 96 -12.31 -5.06 22.20
CA ALA A 96 -10.98 -5.59 21.93
C ALA A 96 -11.01 -7.06 21.48
N GLU A 97 -11.82 -7.90 22.13
CA GLU A 97 -12.04 -9.29 21.70
C GLU A 97 -12.69 -9.36 20.31
N ALA A 98 -13.64 -8.45 20.00
CA ALA A 98 -14.20 -8.33 18.66
C ALA A 98 -13.12 -7.94 17.62
N ALA A 99 -12.19 -7.06 17.98
CA ALA A 99 -11.06 -6.70 17.12
C ALA A 99 -10.12 -7.89 16.87
N ILE A 100 -9.79 -8.65 17.91
CA ILE A 100 -8.96 -9.86 17.82
C ILE A 100 -9.64 -10.91 16.93
N LEU A 101 -10.94 -11.15 17.12
CA LEU A 101 -11.72 -12.07 16.30
C LEU A 101 -11.73 -11.65 14.82
N ALA A 102 -11.96 -10.36 14.55
CA ALA A 102 -11.98 -9.82 13.19
C ALA A 102 -10.60 -9.97 12.53
N ALA A 103 -9.51 -9.67 13.25
CA ALA A 103 -8.14 -9.88 12.79
C ALA A 103 -7.86 -11.36 12.48
N ALA A 104 -8.23 -12.29 13.39
CA ALA A 104 -8.07 -13.72 13.17
C ALA A 104 -8.84 -14.25 11.94
N ARG A 105 -9.99 -13.63 11.64
CA ARG A 105 -10.80 -13.93 10.45
C ARG A 105 -10.41 -13.12 9.21
N LYS A 106 -9.29 -12.39 9.23
CA LYS A 106 -8.79 -11.56 8.12
C LYS A 106 -9.80 -10.51 7.63
N ARG A 107 -10.58 -9.97 8.57
CA ARG A 107 -11.51 -8.84 8.34
C ARG A 107 -10.85 -7.57 8.88
N THR A 108 -9.76 -7.16 8.24
CA THR A 108 -8.85 -6.16 8.81
C THR A 108 -9.49 -4.79 9.01
N ASP A 109 -10.31 -4.32 8.07
CA ASP A 109 -11.06 -3.07 8.23
C ASP A 109 -11.99 -3.10 9.46
N GLU A 110 -12.68 -4.23 9.67
CA GLU A 110 -13.52 -4.45 10.85
C GLU A 110 -12.66 -4.49 12.12
N ALA A 111 -11.50 -5.14 12.09
CA ALA A 111 -10.58 -5.22 13.21
C ALA A 111 -10.09 -3.83 13.66
N VAL A 112 -9.69 -2.97 12.73
CA VAL A 112 -9.30 -1.59 13.04
C VAL A 112 -10.48 -0.83 13.64
N ALA A 113 -11.69 -0.96 13.06
CA ALA A 113 -12.87 -0.28 13.58
C ALA A 113 -13.21 -0.69 15.03
N LYS A 114 -13.13 -2.00 15.34
CA LYS A 114 -13.37 -2.52 16.69
C LYS A 114 -12.27 -2.15 17.67
N LEU A 115 -11.02 -2.08 17.22
CA LEU A 115 -9.92 -1.60 18.05
C LEU A 115 -10.11 -0.13 18.44
N GLN A 116 -10.56 0.72 17.51
CA GLN A 116 -10.89 2.12 17.82
C GLN A 116 -12.06 2.20 18.83
N ASP A 117 -13.09 1.35 18.69
CA ASP A 117 -14.20 1.29 19.67
C ASP A 117 -13.69 0.94 21.09
N ALA A 118 -12.72 0.02 21.19
CA ALA A 118 -12.09 -0.40 22.43
C ALA A 118 -11.23 0.72 23.05
N LEU A 119 -10.35 1.34 22.26
CA LEU A 119 -9.47 2.42 22.70
C LEU A 119 -10.27 3.63 23.20
N GLU A 120 -11.35 3.99 22.51
CA GLU A 120 -12.22 5.12 22.89
C GLU A 120 -12.93 4.93 24.23
N ARG A 121 -13.16 3.68 24.64
CA ARG A 121 -13.80 3.30 25.91
C ARG A 121 -12.80 2.96 27.01
N SER A 122 -11.52 2.78 26.66
CA SER A 122 -10.47 2.47 27.62
C SER A 122 -10.21 3.65 28.56
N SER A 123 -9.91 3.32 29.82
CA SER A 123 -9.51 4.30 30.83
C SER A 123 -8.01 4.59 30.77
N ASN A 124 -7.49 5.47 31.64
CA ASN A 124 -6.06 5.79 31.69
C ASN A 124 -5.14 4.57 31.90
N ASP A 125 -5.64 3.52 32.55
CA ASP A 125 -4.93 2.23 32.64
C ASP A 125 -5.42 1.32 31.50
N MET A 126 -4.52 1.04 30.54
CA MET A 126 -4.80 0.16 29.40
C MET A 126 -5.07 -1.27 29.89
N GLN A 127 -6.21 -1.82 29.49
CA GLN A 127 -6.54 -3.21 29.79
C GLN A 127 -5.72 -4.16 28.92
N GLU A 128 -5.35 -5.32 29.48
CA GLU A 128 -4.55 -6.33 28.78
C GLU A 128 -5.16 -6.74 27.45
N ARG A 129 -6.49 -6.92 27.37
CA ARG A 129 -7.19 -7.27 26.12
C ARG A 129 -7.08 -6.19 25.05
N VAL A 130 -7.16 -4.92 25.45
CA VAL A 130 -6.98 -3.80 24.50
C VAL A 130 -5.54 -3.78 23.99
N PHE A 131 -4.55 -4.03 24.86
CA PHE A 131 -3.15 -4.17 24.46
C PHE A 131 -2.93 -5.33 23.47
N GLU A 132 -3.47 -6.51 23.75
CA GLU A 132 -3.43 -7.66 22.84
C GLU A 132 -4.08 -7.35 21.48
N ALA A 133 -5.21 -6.64 21.49
CA ALA A 133 -5.90 -6.24 20.27
C ALA A 133 -5.06 -5.30 19.40
N ILE A 134 -4.32 -4.34 19.98
CA ILE A 134 -3.38 -3.49 19.22
C ILE A 134 -2.37 -4.37 18.47
N GLY A 135 -1.82 -5.38 19.14
CA GLY A 135 -0.87 -6.32 18.56
C GLY A 135 -1.49 -7.18 17.45
N ALA A 136 -2.67 -7.75 17.69
CA ALA A 136 -3.38 -8.59 16.73
C ALA A 136 -3.76 -7.82 15.46
N VAL A 137 -4.30 -6.60 15.60
CA VAL A 137 -4.66 -5.74 14.45
C VAL A 137 -3.40 -5.30 13.69
N GLY A 138 -2.33 -4.91 14.39
CA GLY A 138 -1.05 -4.56 13.75
C GLY A 138 -0.46 -5.70 12.92
N HIS A 139 -0.55 -6.94 13.41
CA HIS A 139 -0.15 -8.12 12.63
C HIS A 139 -1.08 -8.39 11.44
N SER A 140 -2.39 -8.25 11.61
CA SER A 140 -3.37 -8.44 10.53
C SER A 140 -3.09 -7.48 9.37
N LEU A 141 -2.85 -6.20 9.66
CA LEU A 141 -2.49 -5.19 8.67
C LEU A 141 -1.18 -5.51 7.95
N LEU A 142 -0.19 -6.05 8.68
CA LEU A 142 1.07 -6.47 8.08
C LEU A 142 0.88 -7.65 7.12
N ILE A 143 0.02 -8.61 7.45
CA ILE A 143 -0.31 -9.76 6.60
C ILE A 143 -1.06 -9.29 5.34
N ASP A 144 -1.98 -8.34 5.48
CA ASP A 144 -2.75 -7.78 4.37
C ASP A 144 -1.93 -6.80 3.50
N GLY A 145 -0.73 -6.43 3.94
CA GLY A 145 0.20 -5.60 3.19
C GLY A 145 -0.03 -4.10 3.35
N ASP A 146 -0.91 -3.66 4.26
CA ASP A 146 -1.06 -2.25 4.61
C ASP A 146 0.09 -1.81 5.53
N VAL A 147 1.22 -1.51 4.91
CA VAL A 147 2.46 -1.15 5.61
C VAL A 147 2.30 0.13 6.44
N VAL A 148 1.51 1.09 5.97
CA VAL A 148 1.33 2.39 6.66
C VAL A 148 0.58 2.17 7.96
N ALA A 149 -0.58 1.51 7.90
CA ALA A 149 -1.38 1.23 9.08
C ALA A 149 -0.66 0.23 10.01
N ALA A 150 -0.05 -0.83 9.48
CA ALA A 150 0.67 -1.83 10.28
C ALA A 150 1.77 -1.18 11.12
N ARG A 151 2.58 -0.29 10.53
CA ARG A 151 3.64 0.44 11.25
C ARG A 151 3.08 1.30 12.35
N ALA A 152 1.97 2.01 12.11
CA ALA A 152 1.34 2.85 13.12
C ALA A 152 0.86 2.03 14.32
N HIS A 153 0.20 0.90 14.07
CA HIS A 153 -0.29 0.00 15.12
C HIS A 153 0.86 -0.68 15.88
N LEU A 154 1.89 -1.16 15.19
CA LEU A 154 3.07 -1.75 15.84
C LEU A 154 3.88 -0.72 16.63
N THR A 155 3.94 0.53 16.17
CA THR A 155 4.57 1.63 16.93
C THR A 155 3.76 1.95 18.18
N LEU A 156 2.43 2.01 18.08
CA LEU A 156 1.56 2.16 19.23
C LEU A 156 1.77 1.01 20.22
N TYR A 157 1.78 -0.24 19.74
CA TYR A 157 2.06 -1.42 20.56
C TYR A 157 3.38 -1.30 21.32
N ALA A 158 4.48 -1.00 20.61
CA ALA A 158 5.79 -0.83 21.21
C ALA A 158 5.82 0.31 22.26
N SER A 159 5.03 1.37 22.07
CA SER A 159 4.97 2.50 23.01
C SER A 159 4.24 2.19 24.33
N VAL A 160 3.33 1.22 24.33
CA VAL A 160 2.55 0.81 25.51
C VAL A 160 2.94 -0.56 26.06
N ALA A 161 3.87 -1.25 25.40
CA ALA A 161 4.31 -2.58 25.76
C ALA A 161 4.96 -2.61 27.17
N PRO A 162 4.69 -3.65 27.98
CA PRO A 162 5.41 -3.87 29.22
C PRO A 162 6.92 -4.04 28.99
N ALA A 163 7.73 -3.68 29.99
CA ALA A 163 9.17 -3.84 29.91
C ALA A 163 9.56 -5.30 29.58
N GLY A 164 10.37 -5.49 28.54
CA GLY A 164 10.83 -6.80 28.06
C GLY A 164 9.98 -7.40 26.93
N ASP A 165 8.85 -6.80 26.57
CA ASP A 165 8.10 -7.19 25.37
C ASP A 165 8.61 -6.43 24.14
N GLU A 166 9.54 -7.03 23.41
CA GLU A 166 10.21 -6.44 22.25
C GLU A 166 9.59 -6.85 20.91
N ARG A 167 8.49 -7.63 20.91
CA ARG A 167 7.92 -8.27 19.71
C ARG A 167 7.60 -7.28 18.59
N ALA A 168 6.96 -6.15 18.90
CA ALA A 168 6.64 -5.16 17.87
C ALA A 168 7.89 -4.44 17.34
N LEU A 169 8.91 -4.22 18.19
CA LEU A 169 10.17 -3.64 17.74
C LEU A 169 10.89 -4.60 16.79
N GLU A 170 10.92 -5.90 17.10
CA GLU A 170 11.47 -6.94 16.23
C GLU A 170 10.78 -6.95 14.86
N LEU A 171 9.44 -6.87 14.82
CA LEU A 171 8.67 -6.83 13.57
C LEU A 171 8.93 -5.54 12.77
N LEU A 172 8.97 -4.38 13.43
CA LEU A 172 9.30 -3.11 12.77
C LEU A 172 10.71 -3.11 12.18
N LEU A 173 11.68 -3.72 12.88
CA LEU A 173 13.04 -3.91 12.38
C LEU A 173 13.07 -4.85 11.17
N GLN A 174 12.38 -6.00 11.25
CA GLN A 174 12.26 -6.94 10.13
C GLN A 174 11.64 -6.27 8.90
N LEU A 175 10.58 -5.48 9.09
CA LEU A 175 9.93 -4.72 8.02
C LEU A 175 10.90 -3.74 7.35
N ASN A 176 11.72 -3.02 8.12
CA ASN A 176 12.74 -2.11 7.56
C ASN A 176 13.80 -2.85 6.73
N LEU A 177 14.09 -4.11 7.08
CA LEU A 177 15.07 -4.96 6.39
C LEU A 177 14.50 -5.69 5.17
N GLN A 178 13.18 -5.64 4.93
CA GLN A 178 12.58 -6.30 3.78
C GLN A 178 13.11 -5.74 2.46
N SER A 179 13.63 -6.63 1.62
CA SER A 179 14.00 -6.31 0.25
C SER A 179 12.76 -5.97 -0.57
N GLY A 180 12.87 -5.00 -1.48
CA GLY A 180 11.75 -4.58 -2.33
C GLY A 180 10.78 -3.59 -1.68
N LEU A 181 10.81 -3.37 -0.36
CA LEU A 181 10.01 -2.32 0.27
C LEU A 181 10.57 -0.92 -0.09
N PRO A 182 9.78 -0.03 -0.73
CA PRO A 182 10.20 1.34 -1.04
C PRO A 182 10.66 2.10 0.21
N LEU A 183 11.67 2.96 0.05
CA LEU A 183 12.26 3.73 1.16
C LEU A 183 11.23 4.60 1.88
N LEU A 184 10.30 5.22 1.14
CA LEU A 184 9.25 6.06 1.71
C LEU A 184 8.29 5.29 2.64
N LEU A 185 8.11 3.99 2.43
CA LEU A 185 7.32 3.13 3.33
C LEU A 185 8.12 2.64 4.55
N ARG A 186 9.43 2.88 4.58
CA ARG A 186 10.29 2.62 5.74
C ARG A 186 10.39 3.81 6.68
N ASP A 187 9.98 4.99 6.23
CA ASP A 187 10.06 6.18 7.06
C ASP A 187 9.04 6.14 8.22
N ASN A 188 9.26 6.98 9.22
CA ASN A 188 8.31 7.21 10.30
C ASN A 188 7.55 8.51 10.03
N LEU A 189 6.32 8.38 9.53
CA LEU A 189 5.44 9.50 9.22
C LEU A 189 5.01 10.19 10.52
N ARG A 190 5.45 11.44 10.73
CA ARG A 190 5.25 12.18 11.98
C ARG A 190 4.20 13.27 11.82
N LEU A 191 3.32 13.38 12.81
CA LEU A 191 2.37 14.50 12.90
C LEU A 191 3.14 15.82 12.95
N GLN A 192 2.64 16.80 12.20
CA GLN A 192 3.14 18.17 12.18
C GLN A 192 2.57 18.98 13.35
N ASP A 193 3.18 20.13 13.61
CA ASP A 193 2.74 21.12 14.60
C ASP A 193 1.66 22.06 14.04
N PRO A 194 0.87 22.71 14.91
CA PRO A 194 -0.16 23.64 14.45
C PRO A 194 0.43 24.83 13.70
N PRO A 195 -0.21 25.31 12.61
CA PRO A 195 0.22 26.51 11.89
C PRO A 195 0.40 27.72 12.82
N GLU A 196 1.51 28.45 12.68
CA GLU A 196 1.83 29.59 13.56
C GLU A 196 0.71 30.65 13.60
N LYS A 197 0.08 30.89 12.45
CA LYS A 197 -0.96 31.92 12.26
C LYS A 197 -2.36 31.47 12.69
N PHE A 198 -2.53 30.25 13.18
CA PHE A 198 -3.82 29.82 13.71
C PHE A 198 -4.26 30.65 14.92
N ALA A 199 -5.56 30.95 14.96
CA ALA A 199 -6.21 31.44 16.17
C ALA A 199 -6.03 30.42 17.30
N GLU A 200 -5.94 30.88 18.55
CA GLU A 200 -5.61 30.00 19.66
C GLU A 200 -6.60 28.85 19.82
N ALA A 201 -7.90 29.08 19.58
CA ALA A 201 -8.91 28.03 19.56
C ALA A 201 -8.58 26.90 18.57
N ASN A 202 -8.13 27.25 17.35
CA ASN A 202 -7.74 26.27 16.35
C ASN A 202 -6.44 25.55 16.72
N LYS A 203 -5.49 26.24 17.37
CA LYS A 203 -4.29 25.60 17.92
C LYS A 203 -4.63 24.61 19.02
N THR A 204 -5.60 24.93 19.88
CA THR A 204 -6.10 24.00 20.91
C THR A 204 -6.71 22.75 20.28
N THR A 205 -7.63 22.92 19.32
CA THR A 205 -8.22 21.79 18.58
C THR A 205 -7.15 20.93 17.89
N PHE A 206 -6.17 21.57 17.25
CA PHE A 206 -5.10 20.86 16.54
C PHE A 206 -4.23 20.05 17.51
N ARG A 207 -3.82 20.66 18.64
CA ARG A 207 -3.04 19.97 19.67
C ARG A 207 -3.82 18.83 20.33
N GLU A 208 -5.15 18.97 20.46
CA GLU A 208 -6.01 17.88 20.93
C GLU A 208 -6.03 16.73 19.92
N GLY A 209 -6.12 17.03 18.61
CA GLY A 209 -5.93 16.04 17.55
C GLY A 209 -4.60 15.31 17.67
N ASN A 210 -3.49 16.04 17.85
CA ASN A 210 -2.17 15.44 18.05
C ASN A 210 -2.17 14.55 19.30
N ARG A 211 -2.71 15.02 20.44
CA ARG A 211 -2.74 14.27 21.71
C ARG A 211 -3.54 12.97 21.56
N LEU A 212 -4.70 13.01 20.93
CA LEU A 212 -5.54 11.83 20.65
C LEU A 212 -4.79 10.84 19.75
N ALA A 213 -4.14 11.34 18.70
CA ALA A 213 -3.45 10.51 17.73
C ALA A 213 -2.23 9.78 18.33
N HIS A 214 -1.45 10.43 19.21
CA HIS A 214 -0.37 9.77 19.95
C HIS A 214 -0.88 8.67 20.90
N GLY A 215 -2.13 8.76 21.34
CA GLY A 215 -2.79 7.73 22.16
C GLY A 215 -3.47 6.62 21.35
N GLY A 216 -3.34 6.60 20.02
CA GLY A 216 -4.00 5.61 19.15
C GLY A 216 -5.48 5.88 18.86
N LEU A 217 -6.04 6.97 19.38
CA LEU A 217 -7.45 7.38 19.20
C LEU A 217 -7.64 8.10 17.84
N TRP A 218 -7.26 7.43 16.76
CA TRP A 218 -7.15 8.03 15.44
C TRP A 218 -8.48 8.46 14.84
N ARG A 219 -9.58 7.75 15.12
CA ARG A 219 -10.93 8.18 14.69
C ARG A 219 -11.31 9.52 15.32
N ARG A 220 -11.01 9.71 16.61
CA ARG A 220 -11.25 10.98 17.30
C ARG A 220 -10.30 12.07 16.82
N ALA A 221 -9.04 11.74 16.57
CA ALA A 221 -8.07 12.68 16.02
C ALA A 221 -8.47 13.17 14.62
N GLU A 222 -8.93 12.26 13.76
CA GLU A 222 -9.49 12.58 12.45
C GLU A 222 -10.63 13.59 12.58
N ALA A 223 -11.57 13.36 13.51
CA ALA A 223 -12.67 14.29 13.76
C ALA A 223 -12.19 15.68 14.22
N GLU A 224 -11.10 15.79 14.99
CA GLU A 224 -10.54 17.09 15.36
C GLU A 224 -9.87 17.80 14.17
N TYR A 225 -9.09 17.11 13.34
CA TYR A 225 -8.50 17.72 12.15
C TYR A 225 -9.55 18.09 11.10
N ALA A 226 -10.60 17.28 10.94
CA ALA A 226 -11.70 17.56 10.02
C ALA A 226 -12.42 18.87 10.36
N LYS A 227 -12.56 19.23 11.65
CA LYS A 227 -13.11 20.54 12.08
C LYS A 227 -12.24 21.72 11.64
N LEU A 228 -10.95 21.50 11.44
CA LEU A 228 -9.98 22.53 11.07
C LEU A 228 -9.80 22.67 9.55
N LEU A 229 -10.31 21.71 8.78
CA LEU A 229 -10.19 21.72 7.33
C LEU A 229 -10.99 22.88 6.73
N ASN A 230 -10.32 23.70 5.93
CA ASN A 230 -10.94 24.82 5.22
C ASN A 230 -10.63 24.68 3.73
N GLU A 231 -11.66 24.40 2.93
CA GLU A 231 -11.51 24.19 1.48
C GLU A 231 -11.05 25.44 0.72
N ALA A 232 -11.42 26.63 1.19
CA ALA A 232 -11.04 27.89 0.55
C ALA A 232 -9.60 28.32 0.87
N ASN A 233 -9.07 27.89 2.02
CA ASN A 233 -7.71 28.20 2.46
C ASN A 233 -7.10 27.03 3.27
N PRO A 234 -6.82 25.90 2.59
CA PRO A 234 -6.31 24.71 3.25
C PRO A 234 -4.94 24.98 3.88
N GLN A 235 -4.77 24.59 5.13
CA GLN A 235 -3.49 24.67 5.81
C GLN A 235 -2.73 23.35 5.67
N PRO A 236 -1.47 23.35 5.20
CA PRO A 236 -0.76 22.10 4.94
C PRO A 236 -0.67 21.15 6.15
N PRO A 237 -0.36 21.60 7.39
CA PRO A 237 -0.32 20.70 8.54
C PRO A 237 -1.65 20.03 8.87
N VAL A 238 -2.78 20.70 8.60
CA VAL A 238 -4.12 20.11 8.82
C VAL A 238 -4.39 19.04 7.77
N VAL A 239 -4.10 19.33 6.51
CA VAL A 239 -4.29 18.37 5.41
C VAL A 239 -3.40 17.14 5.60
N TYR A 240 -2.14 17.33 5.96
CA TYR A 240 -1.18 16.26 6.22
C TYR A 240 -1.59 15.40 7.42
N ASN A 241 -1.84 16.00 8.59
CA ASN A 241 -2.20 15.23 9.78
C ASN A 241 -3.54 14.49 9.61
N LEU A 242 -4.51 15.08 8.90
CA LEU A 242 -5.78 14.42 8.57
C LEU A 242 -5.56 13.22 7.65
N ALA A 243 -4.74 13.37 6.60
CA ALA A 243 -4.37 12.25 5.73
C ALA A 243 -3.71 11.15 6.55
N LEU A 244 -2.71 11.50 7.36
CA LEU A 244 -1.90 10.56 8.13
C LEU A 244 -2.74 9.69 9.07
N VAL A 245 -3.66 10.28 9.84
CA VAL A 245 -4.53 9.48 10.74
C VAL A 245 -5.49 8.57 9.98
N ARG A 246 -5.90 8.93 8.76
CA ARG A 246 -6.70 8.06 7.88
C ARG A 246 -5.89 6.89 7.36
N GLY A 247 -4.63 7.12 7.00
CA GLY A 247 -3.68 6.04 6.69
C GLY A 247 -3.46 5.11 7.87
N TRP A 248 -3.38 5.64 9.10
CA TRP A 248 -3.29 4.81 10.30
C TRP A 248 -4.56 4.02 10.63
N LEU A 249 -5.72 4.49 10.14
CA LEU A 249 -7.00 3.77 10.20
C LEU A 249 -7.17 2.72 9.10
N GLY A 250 -6.17 2.52 8.22
CA GLY A 250 -6.24 1.60 7.09
C GLY A 250 -7.02 2.14 5.88
N ASP A 251 -7.38 3.43 5.88
CA ASP A 251 -8.04 4.07 4.75
C ASP A 251 -7.00 4.58 3.73
N ALA A 252 -6.47 3.65 2.94
CA ALA A 252 -5.45 3.92 1.94
C ALA A 252 -5.93 4.92 0.86
N GLU A 253 -7.22 4.89 0.50
CA GLU A 253 -7.81 5.80 -0.48
C GLU A 253 -7.77 7.25 0.02
N GLN A 254 -8.28 7.51 1.23
CA GLN A 254 -8.29 8.86 1.77
C GLN A 254 -6.90 9.32 2.23
N PHE A 255 -6.01 8.40 2.60
CA PHE A 255 -4.60 8.69 2.85
C PHE A 255 -3.92 9.23 1.59
N ALA A 256 -3.98 8.48 0.48
CA ALA A 256 -3.39 8.88 -0.79
C ALA A 256 -4.00 10.18 -1.32
N ALA A 257 -5.33 10.32 -1.30
CA ALA A 257 -6.02 11.54 -1.71
C ALA A 257 -5.58 12.77 -0.88
N GLY A 258 -5.39 12.58 0.43
CA GLY A 258 -4.91 13.63 1.33
C GLY A 258 -3.46 14.04 1.04
N LEU A 259 -2.58 13.09 0.72
CA LEU A 259 -1.20 13.35 0.36
C LEU A 259 -1.06 14.03 -1.02
N HIS A 260 -1.82 13.59 -2.03
CA HIS A 260 -1.94 14.28 -3.32
C HIS A 260 -2.37 15.74 -3.15
N ARG A 261 -3.32 15.98 -2.23
CA ARG A 261 -3.76 17.33 -1.90
C ARG A 261 -2.65 18.12 -1.22
N TYR A 262 -1.97 17.55 -0.24
CA TYR A 262 -0.87 18.18 0.48
C TYR A 262 0.26 18.62 -0.47
N ALA A 263 0.66 17.74 -1.40
CA ALA A 263 1.71 18.00 -2.38
C ALA A 263 1.42 19.21 -3.31
N ARG A 264 0.15 19.56 -3.49
CA ARG A 264 -0.28 20.71 -4.32
C ARG A 264 -0.38 22.02 -3.55
N LEU A 265 -0.16 22.00 -2.24
CA LEU A 265 -0.15 23.21 -1.40
C LEU A 265 1.22 23.90 -1.46
N SER A 266 1.28 25.11 -0.91
CA SER A 266 2.56 25.81 -0.75
C SER A 266 3.34 25.21 0.43
N VAL A 267 4.09 24.14 0.14
CA VAL A 267 5.01 23.44 1.04
C VAL A 267 6.42 23.42 0.43
N PRO A 268 7.48 23.11 1.20
CA PRO A 268 8.80 22.86 0.64
C PRO A 268 8.74 21.83 -0.50
N TRP A 269 9.57 22.02 -1.52
CA TRP A 269 9.57 21.18 -2.72
C TRP A 269 9.78 19.69 -2.38
N ASP A 270 10.72 19.40 -1.49
CA ASP A 270 11.04 18.02 -1.08
C ASP A 270 9.83 17.36 -0.41
N ASP A 271 9.14 18.06 0.51
CA ASP A 271 7.91 17.58 1.16
C ASP A 271 6.79 17.29 0.14
N ALA A 272 6.65 18.14 -0.89
CA ALA A 272 5.65 17.93 -1.93
C ALA A 272 5.95 16.68 -2.76
N VAL A 273 7.21 16.48 -3.14
CA VAL A 273 7.66 15.32 -3.92
C VAL A 273 7.52 14.04 -3.11
N GLU A 274 7.93 14.02 -1.85
CA GLU A 274 7.80 12.86 -0.98
C GLU A 274 6.34 12.48 -0.73
N ALA A 275 5.47 13.47 -0.48
CA ALA A 275 4.05 13.23 -0.29
C ALA A 275 3.38 12.69 -1.56
N GLU A 276 3.68 13.25 -2.73
CA GLU A 276 3.13 12.77 -4.00
C GLU A 276 3.62 11.34 -4.33
N ALA A 277 4.90 11.05 -4.10
CA ALA A 277 5.47 9.73 -4.31
C ALA A 277 4.85 8.70 -3.33
N LEU A 278 4.69 9.06 -2.07
CA LEU A 278 4.03 8.20 -1.07
C LEU A 278 2.55 7.97 -1.41
N ALA A 279 1.84 9.00 -1.87
CA ALA A 279 0.46 8.87 -2.34
C ALA A 279 0.36 7.82 -3.44
N GLN A 280 1.18 7.94 -4.51
CA GLN A 280 1.19 6.99 -5.62
C GLN A 280 1.57 5.56 -5.23
N LEU A 281 2.45 5.39 -4.23
CA LEU A 281 2.83 4.07 -3.72
C LEU A 281 1.70 3.38 -2.94
N THR A 282 0.79 4.15 -2.34
CA THR A 282 -0.25 3.64 -1.43
C THR A 282 -1.66 3.71 -2.01
N ASP A 283 -1.86 4.45 -3.10
CA ASP A 283 -3.17 4.63 -3.71
C ASP A 283 -3.66 3.31 -4.34
N PRO A 284 -4.73 2.69 -3.80
CA PRO A 284 -5.26 1.44 -4.34
C PRO A 284 -5.93 1.62 -5.72
N THR A 285 -6.19 2.86 -6.13
CA THR A 285 -6.88 3.22 -7.38
C THR A 285 -5.90 3.50 -8.52
N VAL A 286 -4.63 3.79 -8.21
CA VAL A 286 -3.60 4.01 -9.22
C VAL A 286 -3.33 2.70 -9.95
N LYS A 287 -3.82 2.63 -11.18
CA LYS A 287 -3.38 1.63 -12.16
C LYS A 287 -2.17 2.22 -12.86
N GLU A 288 -1.02 1.54 -12.77
CA GLU A 288 0.15 1.93 -13.56
C GLU A 288 -0.27 2.06 -15.03
N PRO A 289 -0.20 3.27 -15.62
CA PRO A 289 -0.50 3.43 -17.03
C PRO A 289 0.47 2.56 -17.83
N GLN A 290 -0.08 1.72 -18.69
CA GLN A 290 0.71 0.84 -19.56
C GLN A 290 1.00 1.57 -20.87
N LEU A 291 2.24 1.42 -21.34
CA LEU A 291 2.69 1.86 -22.64
C LEU A 291 2.79 0.65 -23.56
N ALA A 292 1.93 0.59 -24.57
CA ALA A 292 1.99 -0.45 -25.59
C ALA A 292 3.18 -0.22 -26.52
N THR A 293 3.99 -1.26 -26.73
CA THR A 293 4.92 -1.34 -27.86
C THR A 293 4.19 -2.07 -28.99
N VAL A 294 4.03 -1.42 -30.12
CA VAL A 294 3.27 -1.93 -31.26
C VAL A 294 4.18 -2.24 -32.45
N ARG A 295 3.80 -3.23 -33.24
CA ARG A 295 4.36 -3.56 -34.54
C ARG A 295 3.37 -3.14 -35.62
N LEU A 296 3.77 -2.21 -36.47
CA LEU A 296 3.01 -1.78 -37.63
C LEU A 296 3.54 -2.49 -38.86
N GLU A 297 2.63 -2.95 -39.70
CA GLU A 297 2.95 -3.67 -40.92
C GLU A 297 2.55 -2.85 -42.14
N TYR A 298 3.50 -2.62 -43.06
CA TYR A 298 3.26 -1.88 -44.29
C TYR A 298 3.63 -2.72 -45.50
N SER A 299 2.74 -2.71 -46.50
CA SER A 299 3.07 -3.25 -47.81
C SER A 299 4.05 -2.32 -48.55
N LEU A 300 4.93 -2.91 -49.37
CA LEU A 300 5.89 -2.16 -50.18
C LEU A 300 5.65 -2.43 -51.66
N SER A 301 5.64 -1.37 -52.47
CA SER A 301 5.55 -1.50 -53.92
C SER A 301 6.88 -1.92 -54.57
N ASN A 302 8.02 -1.54 -53.97
CA ASN A 302 9.37 -1.92 -54.41
C ASN A 302 10.35 -1.99 -53.23
N GLU A 303 10.83 -3.20 -52.91
CA GLU A 303 11.74 -3.43 -51.79
C GLU A 303 13.15 -2.87 -51.99
N ASP A 304 13.67 -2.87 -53.22
CA ASP A 304 15.03 -2.41 -53.49
C ASP A 304 15.10 -0.88 -53.37
N THR A 305 14.08 -0.17 -53.87
CA THR A 305 13.94 1.28 -53.68
C THR A 305 13.74 1.62 -52.19
N ALA A 306 12.98 0.81 -51.45
CA ALA A 306 12.82 1.02 -50.01
C ALA A 306 14.16 0.87 -49.27
N ALA A 307 14.94 -0.16 -49.58
CA ALA A 307 16.27 -0.37 -49.00
C ALA A 307 17.23 0.78 -49.31
N GLU A 308 17.23 1.29 -50.54
CA GLU A 308 18.07 2.42 -50.97
C GLU A 308 17.69 3.73 -50.25
N ARG A 309 16.39 4.03 -50.12
CA ARG A 309 15.90 5.21 -49.40
C ARG A 309 16.24 5.14 -47.91
N LEU A 310 16.04 3.98 -47.28
CA LEU A 310 16.43 3.77 -45.88
C LEU A 310 17.94 3.92 -45.71
N ALA A 311 18.76 3.34 -46.58
CA ALA A 311 20.22 3.41 -46.46
C ALA A 311 20.81 4.82 -46.74
N SER A 312 20.07 5.73 -47.36
CA SER A 312 20.54 7.06 -47.74
C SER A 312 20.07 8.19 -46.82
N ASP A 313 19.03 7.99 -46.01
CA ASP A 313 18.56 9.00 -45.06
C ASP A 313 19.48 9.07 -43.83
N LYS A 314 19.89 10.29 -43.45
CA LYS A 314 20.82 10.51 -42.34
C LYS A 314 20.24 10.20 -40.96
N ARG A 315 18.91 10.07 -40.85
CA ARG A 315 18.19 9.68 -39.62
C ARG A 315 17.98 8.17 -39.53
N ILE A 316 18.50 7.41 -40.49
CA ILE A 316 18.46 5.95 -40.47
C ILE A 316 19.84 5.42 -40.13
N ASP A 317 19.89 4.53 -39.15
CA ASP A 317 21.11 3.80 -38.81
C ASP A 317 20.90 2.29 -38.92
N ARG A 318 21.91 1.56 -39.37
CA ARG A 318 21.80 0.11 -39.57
C ARG A 318 22.33 -0.62 -38.35
N TYR A 319 21.60 -1.63 -37.90
CA TYR A 319 22.07 -2.52 -36.83
C TYR A 319 21.95 -3.97 -37.25
N GLU A 320 22.80 -4.82 -36.68
CA GLU A 320 22.73 -6.27 -36.87
C GLU A 320 21.84 -6.89 -35.79
N LEU A 321 20.87 -7.69 -36.22
CA LEU A 321 20.10 -8.53 -35.30
C LEU A 321 20.95 -9.73 -34.88
N ASP A 322 20.98 -10.01 -33.58
CA ASP A 322 21.56 -11.22 -33.05
C ASP A 322 20.79 -12.44 -33.59
N PRO A 323 21.46 -13.38 -34.30
CA PRO A 323 20.85 -14.62 -34.76
C PRO A 323 20.15 -15.44 -33.67
N GLN A 324 20.56 -15.30 -32.40
CA GLN A 324 20.05 -16.06 -31.25
C GLN A 324 18.83 -15.40 -30.58
N SER A 325 18.50 -14.14 -30.90
CA SER A 325 17.38 -13.41 -30.31
C SER A 325 16.06 -13.61 -31.07
N LEU A 326 16.01 -14.54 -32.03
CA LEU A 326 14.84 -14.85 -32.85
C LEU A 326 14.32 -16.23 -32.43
N ASP A 327 13.02 -16.34 -32.12
CA ASP A 327 12.39 -17.62 -31.80
C ASP A 327 12.55 -18.61 -32.96
N GLU A 328 12.83 -19.88 -32.65
CA GLU A 328 13.09 -20.94 -33.65
C GLU A 328 11.89 -21.18 -34.61
N ASP A 329 10.70 -20.71 -34.24
CA ASP A 329 9.45 -20.86 -34.99
C ASP A 329 9.08 -19.66 -35.92
N GLU A 330 9.81 -18.52 -35.90
CA GLU A 330 9.62 -17.44 -36.89
C GLU A 330 10.60 -17.59 -38.08
N VAL A 331 10.15 -18.34 -39.10
CA VAL A 331 10.88 -18.75 -40.32
C VAL A 331 11.25 -17.60 -41.29
N THR A 332 11.39 -16.35 -40.84
CA THR A 332 11.79 -15.23 -41.72
C THR A 332 12.69 -14.24 -41.03
N ARG A 333 13.99 -14.31 -41.33
CA ARG A 333 14.92 -13.22 -41.03
C ARG A 333 14.65 -12.03 -41.94
N PRO A 334 14.63 -10.79 -41.41
CA PRO A 334 14.57 -9.61 -42.24
C PRO A 334 15.82 -9.53 -43.14
N ARG A 335 15.63 -8.99 -44.36
CA ARG A 335 16.72 -8.73 -45.31
C ARG A 335 17.68 -7.67 -44.78
N SER A 336 17.13 -6.70 -44.05
CA SER A 336 17.90 -5.62 -43.42
C SER A 336 17.10 -4.97 -42.30
N THR A 337 17.80 -4.46 -41.30
CA THR A 337 17.21 -3.83 -40.12
C THR A 337 17.84 -2.50 -39.80
N TYR A 338 16.99 -1.58 -39.34
CA TYR A 338 17.33 -0.17 -39.18
C TYR A 338 16.75 0.41 -37.90
N LEU A 339 17.39 1.45 -37.38
CA LEU A 339 16.88 2.36 -36.38
C LEU A 339 16.39 3.62 -37.09
N LEU A 340 15.18 4.07 -36.74
CA LEU A 340 14.69 5.39 -37.09
C LEU A 340 15.01 6.36 -35.95
N LEU A 341 15.72 7.43 -36.26
CA LEU A 341 16.12 8.45 -35.31
C LEU A 341 15.32 9.74 -35.52
N ASP A 342 15.21 10.55 -34.47
CA ASP A 342 14.59 11.87 -34.56
C ASP A 342 15.47 12.91 -35.26
N ARG A 343 16.78 12.69 -35.25
CA ARG A 343 17.79 13.55 -35.90
C ARG A 343 18.99 12.72 -36.35
N PRO A 344 19.84 13.25 -37.26
CA PRO A 344 21.06 12.58 -37.69
C PRO A 344 22.04 12.32 -36.55
N ILE A 345 22.79 11.22 -36.65
CA ILE A 345 23.89 10.94 -35.73
C ILE A 345 24.97 12.03 -35.87
N PRO A 346 25.37 12.70 -34.77
CA PRO A 346 26.46 13.68 -34.78
C PRO A 346 27.81 13.07 -35.16
N ALA A 347 28.77 13.92 -35.52
CA ALA A 347 30.15 13.46 -35.72
C ALA A 347 30.79 13.02 -34.39
N ALA A 348 31.65 11.99 -34.44
CA ALA A 348 32.27 11.38 -33.26
C ALA A 348 33.19 12.32 -32.46
N ASP A 349 33.63 13.43 -33.06
CA ASP A 349 34.51 14.45 -32.47
C ASP A 349 33.78 15.73 -32.05
N ALA A 350 32.44 15.75 -32.10
CA ALA A 350 31.65 16.89 -31.64
C ALA A 350 31.62 16.97 -30.10
N ASP A 351 31.62 18.20 -29.58
CA ASP A 351 31.28 18.47 -28.18
C ASP A 351 29.75 18.37 -28.03
N LEU A 352 29.26 17.30 -27.41
CA LEU A 352 27.84 16.92 -27.41
C LEU A 352 27.15 17.32 -26.11
N GLY A 353 26.09 18.14 -26.22
CA GLY A 353 25.09 18.32 -25.17
C GLY A 353 24.01 17.24 -25.21
N ILE A 354 23.19 17.16 -24.16
CA ILE A 354 22.06 16.21 -24.08
C ILE A 354 21.06 16.37 -25.24
N ASP A 355 20.88 17.62 -25.69
CA ASP A 355 20.00 17.97 -26.81
C ASP A 355 20.61 17.60 -28.17
N ASP A 356 21.89 17.26 -28.25
CA ASP A 356 22.53 16.87 -29.50
C ASP A 356 22.43 15.35 -29.76
N VAL A 357 22.06 14.57 -28.75
CA VAL A 357 21.99 13.10 -28.83
C VAL A 357 20.67 12.65 -29.47
N PRO A 358 20.71 11.91 -30.61
CA PRO A 358 19.52 11.38 -31.25
C PRO A 358 18.76 10.38 -30.38
N ASN A 359 17.43 10.42 -30.48
CA ASN A 359 16.56 9.42 -29.89
C ASN A 359 16.08 8.42 -30.95
N THR A 360 16.12 7.13 -30.61
CA THR A 360 15.52 6.06 -31.41
C THR A 360 14.00 6.07 -31.28
N LEU A 361 13.33 6.42 -32.38
CA LEU A 361 11.88 6.47 -32.50
C LEU A 361 11.26 5.10 -32.81
N ALA A 362 11.92 4.32 -33.68
CA ALA A 362 11.39 3.02 -34.10
C ALA A 362 12.51 2.07 -34.56
N PHE A 363 12.21 0.78 -34.51
CA PHE A 363 12.99 -0.27 -35.16
C PHE A 363 12.27 -0.70 -36.44
N LEU A 364 13.00 -0.70 -37.55
CA LEU A 364 12.48 -1.05 -38.87
C LEU A 364 13.08 -2.38 -39.31
N SER A 365 12.25 -3.29 -39.79
CA SER A 365 12.67 -4.55 -40.40
C SER A 365 12.09 -4.68 -41.79
N LEU A 366 12.97 -4.78 -42.79
CA LEU A 366 12.59 -4.92 -44.19
C LEU A 366 12.60 -6.40 -44.58
N TYR A 367 11.48 -6.89 -45.08
CA TYR A 367 11.29 -8.25 -45.57
C TYR A 367 11.12 -8.24 -47.08
N GLY A 368 11.89 -9.09 -47.76
CA GLY A 368 11.79 -9.26 -49.19
C GLY A 368 10.56 -10.07 -49.60
N LYS A 369 10.16 -9.99 -50.86
CA LYS A 369 9.06 -10.73 -51.47
C LYS A 369 9.29 -12.24 -51.38
N ARG A 370 8.26 -12.98 -50.98
CA ARG A 370 8.23 -14.45 -50.92
C ARG A 370 7.16 -15.01 -51.84
N THR A 371 7.14 -16.34 -51.98
CA THR A 371 6.14 -17.06 -52.79
C THR A 371 4.71 -16.87 -52.28
N ASP A 372 4.53 -16.55 -51.01
CA ASP A 372 3.25 -16.46 -50.29
C ASP A 372 2.94 -15.06 -49.73
N ARG A 373 3.88 -14.10 -49.78
CA ARG A 373 3.73 -12.74 -49.27
C ARG A 373 4.51 -11.73 -50.10
N ASP A 374 3.91 -10.55 -50.34
CA ASP A 374 4.60 -9.42 -50.94
C ASP A 374 5.63 -8.80 -49.99
N ALA A 375 6.51 -7.96 -50.52
CA ALA A 375 7.52 -7.27 -49.73
C ALA A 375 6.88 -6.37 -48.66
N GLN A 376 7.50 -6.33 -47.48
CA GLN A 376 6.90 -5.74 -46.30
C GLN A 376 7.93 -4.98 -45.47
N LEU A 377 7.50 -3.87 -44.88
CA LEU A 377 8.21 -3.19 -43.81
C LEU A 377 7.46 -3.38 -42.51
N THR A 378 8.14 -3.84 -41.47
CA THR A 378 7.61 -3.78 -40.10
C THR A 378 8.27 -2.64 -39.33
N VAL A 379 7.46 -1.88 -38.59
CA VAL A 379 7.87 -0.74 -37.78
C VAL A 379 7.47 -1.02 -36.33
N THR A 380 8.45 -1.24 -35.47
CA THR A 380 8.23 -1.45 -34.04
C THR A 380 8.50 -0.17 -33.27
N THR A 381 7.49 0.38 -32.60
CA THR A 381 7.59 1.64 -31.85
C THR A 381 6.65 1.66 -30.65
N ASN A 382 6.81 2.62 -29.75
CA ASN A 382 5.91 2.80 -28.61
C ASN A 382 4.71 3.65 -29.00
N ARG A 383 3.56 3.39 -28.40
CA ARG A 383 2.36 4.23 -28.53
C ARG A 383 2.39 5.40 -27.55
N ASP A 384 3.42 6.23 -27.65
CA ASP A 384 3.62 7.44 -26.84
C ASP A 384 3.33 8.72 -27.65
N GLN A 385 3.65 9.88 -27.08
CA GLN A 385 3.47 11.19 -27.71
C GLN A 385 4.26 11.38 -29.03
N ARG A 386 5.27 10.54 -29.30
CA ARG A 386 6.10 10.57 -30.53
C ARG A 386 5.68 9.51 -31.55
N PHE A 387 4.61 8.76 -31.29
CA PHE A 387 4.11 7.72 -32.19
C PHE A 387 3.79 8.24 -33.60
N ASP A 388 3.08 9.36 -33.69
CA ASP A 388 2.72 9.96 -34.97
C ASP A 388 3.91 10.61 -35.68
N GLU A 389 4.90 11.10 -34.93
CA GLU A 389 6.18 11.57 -35.46
C GLU A 389 6.92 10.43 -36.16
N ALA A 390 7.05 9.27 -35.49
CA ALA A 390 7.69 8.08 -36.06
C ALA A 390 7.00 7.65 -37.37
N LYS A 391 5.67 7.56 -37.38
CA LYS A 391 4.90 7.19 -38.59
C LYS A 391 5.07 8.20 -39.72
N SER A 392 5.09 9.49 -39.38
CA SER A 392 5.25 10.57 -40.35
C SER A 392 6.64 10.52 -41.00
N LEU A 393 7.68 10.30 -40.20
CA LEU A 393 9.06 10.16 -40.69
C LEU A 393 9.24 8.93 -41.58
N VAL A 394 8.68 7.77 -41.22
CA VAL A 394 8.74 6.58 -42.10
C VAL A 394 8.11 6.87 -43.46
N ARG A 395 6.96 7.55 -43.47
CA ARG A 395 6.27 7.94 -44.71
C ARG A 395 7.03 9.02 -45.48
N GLU A 396 7.68 9.97 -44.81
CA GLU A 396 8.55 10.97 -45.44
C GLU A 396 9.72 10.30 -46.17
N ILE A 397 10.41 9.37 -45.51
CA ILE A 397 11.59 8.69 -46.04
C ILE A 397 11.23 7.77 -47.21
N LEU A 398 10.16 6.98 -47.06
CA LEU A 398 9.79 5.97 -48.05
C LEU A 398 8.82 6.48 -49.12
N GLY A 399 8.16 7.61 -48.91
CA GLY A 399 7.32 8.28 -49.89
C GLY A 399 6.28 7.36 -50.54
N ASP A 400 6.26 7.35 -51.86
CA ASP A 400 5.39 6.55 -52.73
C ASP A 400 5.64 5.03 -52.69
N VAL A 401 6.76 4.60 -52.08
CA VAL A 401 7.10 3.18 -51.97
C VAL A 401 6.36 2.50 -50.82
N LEU A 402 5.97 3.28 -49.80
CA LEU A 402 5.23 2.80 -48.63
C LEU A 402 3.73 2.75 -48.93
N GLY A 403 3.16 1.55 -48.84
CA GLY A 403 1.71 1.33 -48.95
C GLY A 403 0.95 1.75 -47.67
N GLU A 404 -0.32 1.37 -47.62
CA GLU A 404 -1.12 1.52 -46.40
C GLU A 404 -0.68 0.52 -45.32
N CYS A 405 -0.92 0.90 -44.06
CA CYS A 405 -0.69 0.03 -42.91
C CYS A 405 -1.69 -1.13 -42.98
N SER A 406 -1.21 -2.35 -43.17
CA SER A 406 -2.04 -3.55 -43.33
C SER A 406 -2.42 -4.20 -42.01
N ALA A 407 -1.58 -4.06 -40.99
CA ALA A 407 -1.83 -4.61 -39.65
C ALA A 407 -1.13 -3.77 -38.56
N GLU A 408 -1.65 -3.88 -37.34
CA GLU A 408 -1.07 -3.31 -36.13
C GLU A 408 -1.28 -4.30 -34.98
N ASP A 409 -0.17 -4.79 -34.43
CA ASP A 409 -0.16 -5.76 -33.33
C ASP A 409 0.49 -5.17 -32.09
N VAL A 410 -0.09 -5.41 -30.91
CA VAL A 410 0.54 -5.08 -29.62
C VAL A 410 1.51 -6.20 -29.27
N LEU A 411 2.81 -5.89 -29.22
CA LEU A 411 3.85 -6.87 -28.89
C LEU A 411 4.00 -7.06 -27.39
N VAL A 412 4.08 -5.95 -26.66
CA VAL A 412 4.26 -5.96 -25.20
C VAL A 412 3.69 -4.69 -24.61
N GLU A 413 3.10 -4.82 -23.43
CA GLU A 413 2.73 -3.71 -22.55
C GLU A 413 3.76 -3.61 -21.43
N LYS A 414 4.21 -2.38 -21.16
CA LYS A 414 5.18 -2.09 -20.08
C LYS A 414 4.71 -0.90 -19.27
N SER A 415 5.11 -0.84 -18.00
CA SER A 415 4.85 0.34 -17.15
C SER A 415 5.38 1.61 -17.82
N LEU A 416 4.53 2.64 -17.89
CA LEU A 416 4.91 3.96 -18.41
C LEU A 416 6.06 4.56 -17.58
N ALA A 417 6.06 4.35 -16.26
CA ALA A 417 7.16 4.79 -15.39
C ALA A 417 8.46 4.06 -15.75
N GLY A 418 8.40 2.74 -15.95
CA GLY A 418 9.52 1.96 -16.44
C GLY A 418 10.06 2.49 -17.78
N ALA A 419 9.18 2.85 -18.71
CA ALA A 419 9.57 3.43 -19.99
C ALA A 419 10.20 4.83 -19.84
N ALA A 420 9.69 5.68 -18.94
CA ALA A 420 10.22 7.02 -18.68
C ALA A 420 11.63 6.98 -18.06
N LEU A 421 11.96 5.90 -17.35
CA LEU A 421 13.30 5.66 -16.79
C LEU A 421 14.28 5.02 -17.80
N THR A 422 13.85 4.81 -19.05
CA THR A 422 14.72 4.30 -20.12
C THR A 422 15.04 5.37 -21.15
N TRP A 423 16.32 5.60 -21.40
CA TRP A 423 16.78 6.45 -22.50
C TRP A 423 17.05 5.60 -23.74
N ARG A 424 16.47 6.00 -24.88
CA ARG A 424 16.69 5.35 -26.18
C ARG A 424 17.64 6.18 -27.03
N TRP A 425 18.81 6.49 -26.49
CA TRP A 425 19.81 7.31 -27.16
C TRP A 425 20.65 6.48 -28.13
N ARG A 426 20.99 7.10 -29.26
CA ARG A 426 21.96 6.57 -30.21
C ARG A 426 23.17 7.50 -30.25
N LEU A 427 24.24 7.10 -29.56
CA LEU A 427 25.52 7.82 -29.57
C LEU A 427 26.32 7.50 -30.85
N PRO A 428 27.24 8.39 -31.28
CA PRO A 428 28.11 8.20 -32.45
C PRO A 428 28.98 6.94 -32.41
#